data_AF-A0A7Y2L4H1-F1
#
_entry.id   AF-A0A7Y2L4H1-F1
#
_cell.length_a   1.000
_cell.length_b   1.000
_cell.length_c   1.000
_cell.angle_alpha   90.00
_cell.angle_beta   90.00
_cell.angle_gamma   90.00
#
_symmetry.space_group_name_H-M   'P 1'
#
loop_
_entity.id
_entity.type
_entity.pdbx_description
1 polymer ?
#
loop_
_entity_poly.entity_id
_entity_poly.type
_entity_poly.pdbx_seq_one_letter_code
_entity_poly.pdbx_strand_id
1 'polypeptide(L)'
;TLLTLASSQLLAEQADTAPGFWTTPTIVGYGKIHPLADAAYQPDKTATYKVVFALTKGPKTPAEVNPALDHVARTVNLYVAAGVPLTQLKFVAVASGDATALALDDAAYRSRFNTANPNLPLIAALRHAG
;
A
#
# COMPACT_ATOMS: atom_id res chain seq x y z
N THR A 1 20.91 3.70 -34.48
CA THR A 1 19.91 2.90 -33.72
C THR A 1 19.92 3.23 -32.23
N LEU A 2 19.99 4.52 -31.85
CA LEU A 2 19.98 4.96 -30.44
C LEU A 2 18.83 5.93 -30.08
N LEU A 3 17.98 6.28 -31.06
CA LEU A 3 16.95 7.31 -30.88
C LEU A 3 15.57 6.76 -30.47
N THR A 4 15.37 5.45 -30.45
CA THR A 4 14.04 4.84 -30.20
C THR A 4 13.77 4.49 -28.73
N LEU A 5 14.77 4.55 -27.83
CA LEU A 5 14.60 4.21 -26.40
C LEU A 5 14.20 5.39 -25.51
N ALA A 6 14.50 6.63 -25.91
CA ALA A 6 14.14 7.82 -25.13
C ALA A 6 12.65 8.20 -25.26
N SER A 7 12.04 7.87 -26.40
CA SER A 7 10.63 8.22 -26.67
C SER A 7 9.63 7.35 -25.90
N SER A 8 9.98 6.10 -25.57
CA SER A 8 9.09 5.20 -24.82
C SER A 8 9.04 5.53 -23.31
N GLN A 9 10.12 6.05 -22.74
CA GLN A 9 10.16 6.45 -21.33
C GLN A 9 9.32 7.70 -21.05
N LEU A 10 9.36 8.69 -21.95
CA LEU A 10 8.54 9.91 -21.82
C LEU A 10 7.04 9.60 -21.89
N LEU A 11 6.63 8.69 -22.78
CA LEU A 11 5.21 8.32 -22.95
C LEU A 11 4.65 7.55 -21.74
N ALA A 12 5.46 6.67 -21.12
CA ALA A 12 5.06 5.93 -19.93
C ALA A 12 4.91 6.86 -18.71
N GLU A 13 5.82 7.81 -18.53
CA GLU A 13 5.79 8.74 -17.40
C GLU A 13 4.66 9.77 -17.51
N GLN A 14 4.29 10.17 -18.74
CA GLN A 14 3.12 11.02 -18.98
C GLN A 14 1.79 10.32 -18.63
N ALA A 15 1.68 9.01 -18.90
CA ALA A 15 0.49 8.23 -18.56
C ALA A 15 0.28 8.13 -17.04
N ASP A 16 1.35 7.97 -16.25
CA ASP A 16 1.32 7.86 -14.79
C ASP A 16 0.84 9.14 -14.06
N THR A 17 0.86 10.29 -14.74
CA THR A 17 0.54 11.61 -14.16
C THR A 17 -0.86 12.12 -14.50
N ALA A 18 -1.62 11.39 -15.33
CA ALA A 18 -2.98 11.78 -15.69
C ALA A 18 -3.90 11.81 -14.44
N PRO A 19 -4.77 12.82 -14.29
CA PRO A 19 -5.76 12.85 -13.20
C PRO A 19 -6.59 11.56 -13.17
N GLY A 20 -6.66 10.92 -12.01
CA GLY A 20 -7.38 9.64 -11.83
C GLY A 20 -6.59 8.39 -12.21
N PHE A 21 -5.34 8.51 -12.69
CA PHE A 21 -4.50 7.35 -12.95
C PHE A 21 -4.19 6.56 -11.67
N TRP A 22 -3.83 7.27 -10.59
CA TRP A 22 -3.66 6.70 -9.26
C TRP A 22 -4.84 7.05 -8.36
N THR A 23 -5.38 6.06 -7.67
CA THR A 23 -6.47 6.23 -6.70
C THR A 23 -6.22 5.48 -5.40
N THR A 24 -6.91 5.88 -4.34
CA THR A 24 -6.87 5.26 -3.00
C THR A 24 -8.30 5.19 -2.43
N PRO A 25 -9.17 4.32 -2.99
CA PRO A 25 -10.61 4.38 -2.77
C PRO A 25 -11.06 4.05 -1.35
N THR A 26 -10.26 3.31 -0.58
CA THR A 26 -10.62 2.88 0.79
C THR A 26 -9.62 3.40 1.81
N ILE A 27 -8.34 3.07 1.64
CA ILE A 27 -7.28 3.54 2.52
C ILE A 27 -6.74 4.85 1.93
N VAL A 28 -7.43 5.96 2.21
CA VAL A 28 -7.17 7.27 1.59
C VAL A 28 -5.73 7.72 1.83
N GLY A 29 -5.04 8.11 0.76
CA GLY A 29 -3.66 8.61 0.82
C GLY A 29 -2.57 7.54 0.83
N TYR A 30 -2.92 6.26 0.97
CA TYR A 30 -1.97 5.14 1.02
C TYR A 30 -2.32 4.06 0.00
N GLY A 31 -1.31 3.27 -0.39
CA GLY A 31 -1.52 2.08 -1.21
C GLY A 31 -2.17 2.40 -2.57
N LYS A 32 -1.58 3.35 -3.32
CA LYS A 32 -2.09 3.78 -4.63
C LYS A 32 -2.31 2.58 -5.56
N ILE A 33 -3.47 2.53 -6.20
CA ILE A 33 -3.81 1.56 -7.24
C ILE A 33 -4.15 2.25 -8.56
N HIS A 34 -4.02 1.49 -9.64
CA HIS A 34 -4.57 1.82 -10.95
C HIS A 34 -5.58 0.73 -11.33
N PRO A 35 -6.88 1.04 -11.44
CA PRO A 35 -7.88 0.06 -11.83
C PRO A 35 -7.63 -0.46 -13.25
N LEU A 36 -7.64 -1.77 -13.42
CA LEU A 36 -7.56 -2.43 -14.73
C LEU A 36 -8.82 -3.28 -14.91
N ALA A 37 -9.86 -2.70 -15.52
CA ALA A 37 -11.15 -3.39 -15.69
C ALA A 37 -11.03 -4.65 -16.54
N ASP A 38 -10.18 -4.61 -17.58
CA ASP A 38 -9.95 -5.70 -18.53
C ASP A 38 -8.75 -6.58 -18.14
N ALA A 39 -8.34 -6.56 -16.86
CA ALA A 39 -7.30 -7.46 -16.38
C ALA A 39 -7.70 -8.92 -16.61
N ALA A 40 -6.74 -9.75 -17.05
CA ALA A 40 -6.96 -11.18 -17.28
C ALA A 40 -7.45 -11.93 -16.02
N TYR A 41 -7.22 -11.36 -14.84
CA TYR A 41 -7.74 -11.83 -13.57
C TYR A 41 -8.37 -10.67 -12.80
N GLN A 42 -9.56 -10.93 -12.26
CA GLN A 42 -10.22 -10.07 -11.28
C GLN A 42 -10.46 -10.88 -10.00
N PRO A 43 -10.30 -10.30 -8.81
CA PRO A 43 -10.76 -10.91 -7.57
C PRO A 43 -12.24 -11.32 -7.65
N ASP A 44 -12.54 -12.54 -7.23
CA ASP A 44 -13.92 -13.02 -7.01
C ASP A 44 -14.57 -12.21 -5.88
N LYS A 45 -15.67 -11.54 -6.18
CA LYS A 45 -16.46 -10.67 -5.28
C LYS A 45 -17.19 -11.44 -4.17
N THR A 46 -17.30 -12.75 -4.30
CA THR A 46 -18.02 -13.62 -3.35
C THR A 46 -17.08 -14.39 -2.43
N ALA A 47 -15.78 -14.43 -2.76
CA ALA A 47 -14.77 -15.17 -2.01
C ALA A 47 -14.33 -14.44 -0.73
N THR A 48 -14.01 -15.21 0.31
CA THR A 48 -13.37 -14.68 1.53
C THR A 48 -11.85 -14.83 1.42
N TYR A 49 -11.12 -13.73 1.47
CA TYR A 49 -9.67 -13.71 1.35
C TYR A 49 -9.01 -13.64 2.71
N LYS A 50 -8.25 -14.70 3.05
CA LYS A 50 -7.44 -14.76 4.26
C LYS A 50 -5.97 -14.64 3.86
N VAL A 51 -5.33 -13.54 4.23
CA VAL A 51 -3.96 -13.23 3.80
C VAL A 51 -3.11 -12.86 5.01
N VAL A 52 -1.95 -13.48 5.10
CA VAL A 52 -0.92 -13.11 6.08
C VAL A 52 0.21 -12.40 5.34
N PHE A 53 0.45 -11.13 5.68
CA PHE A 53 1.53 -10.32 5.16
C PHE A 53 2.74 -10.42 6.08
N ALA A 54 3.84 -10.96 5.57
CA ALA A 54 5.13 -10.90 6.24
C ALA A 54 5.79 -9.54 5.94
N LEU A 55 5.77 -8.64 6.91
CA LEU A 55 6.45 -7.34 6.81
C LEU A 55 7.86 -7.54 7.37
N THR A 56 8.86 -7.56 6.50
CA THR A 56 10.27 -7.84 6.87
C THR A 56 11.21 -6.65 6.62
N LYS A 57 10.79 -5.70 5.79
CA LYS A 57 11.61 -4.55 5.38
C LYS A 57 11.23 -3.28 6.14
N GLY A 58 12.24 -2.47 6.45
CA GLY A 58 12.06 -1.10 6.97
C GLY A 58 11.83 -0.07 5.85
N PRO A 59 11.47 1.17 6.20
CA PRO A 59 11.43 2.29 5.25
C PRO A 59 12.85 2.71 4.82
N LYS A 60 12.96 3.50 3.74
CA LYS A 60 14.25 4.08 3.32
C LYS A 60 14.75 5.11 4.32
N THR A 61 13.84 5.90 4.88
CA THR A 61 14.12 6.87 5.93
C THR A 61 13.11 6.72 7.06
N PRO A 62 13.45 7.01 8.33
CA PRO A 62 12.49 6.88 9.43
C PRO A 62 11.27 7.81 9.35
N ALA A 63 11.34 8.86 8.51
CA ALA A 63 10.24 9.81 8.28
C ALA A 63 9.25 9.34 7.20
N GLU A 64 9.58 8.27 6.46
CA GLU A 64 8.70 7.67 5.47
C GLU A 64 7.86 6.54 6.08
N VAL A 65 6.65 6.38 5.54
CA VAL A 65 5.81 5.21 5.82
C VAL A 65 6.54 3.95 5.38
N ASN A 66 6.43 2.89 6.18
CA ASN A 66 7.00 1.60 5.82
C ASN A 66 6.37 1.08 4.50
N PRO A 67 7.16 0.80 3.47
CA PRO A 67 6.65 0.38 2.16
C PRO A 67 5.91 -0.97 2.20
N ALA A 68 6.27 -1.86 3.13
CA ALA A 68 5.56 -3.13 3.31
C ALA A 68 4.17 -2.89 3.91
N LEU A 69 4.02 -1.90 4.80
CA LEU A 69 2.72 -1.51 5.34
C LEU A 69 1.85 -0.82 4.27
N ASP A 70 2.45 0.07 3.45
CA ASP A 70 1.76 0.68 2.31
C ASP A 70 1.26 -0.36 1.30
N HIS A 71 2.01 -1.46 1.13
CA HIS A 71 1.56 -2.57 0.29
C HIS A 71 0.30 -3.26 0.84
N VAL A 72 0.14 -3.39 2.16
CA VAL A 72 -1.11 -3.91 2.75
C VAL A 72 -2.30 -3.01 2.37
N ALA A 73 -2.12 -1.68 2.46
CA ALA A 73 -3.12 -0.71 2.02
C ALA A 73 -3.47 -0.86 0.54
N ARG A 74 -2.45 -1.07 -0.30
CA ARG A 74 -2.64 -1.31 -1.74
C ARG A 74 -3.47 -2.55 -1.99
N THR A 75 -3.25 -3.64 -1.27
CA THR A 75 -4.05 -4.85 -1.42
C THR A 75 -5.50 -4.61 -1.01
N VAL A 76 -5.77 -3.92 0.10
CA VAL A 76 -7.14 -3.54 0.48
C VAL A 76 -7.82 -2.75 -0.63
N ASN A 77 -7.16 -1.69 -1.11
CA ASN A 77 -7.69 -0.84 -2.19
C ASN A 77 -7.97 -1.65 -3.46
N LEU A 78 -7.07 -2.55 -3.86
CA LEU A 78 -7.21 -3.37 -5.07
C LEU A 78 -8.44 -4.28 -5.01
N TYR A 79 -8.63 -4.97 -3.88
CA TYR A 79 -9.74 -5.90 -3.71
C TYR A 79 -11.09 -5.19 -3.60
N VAL A 80 -11.14 -4.05 -2.89
CA VAL A 80 -12.36 -3.23 -2.84
C VAL A 80 -12.67 -2.64 -4.22
N ALA A 81 -11.67 -2.19 -4.97
CA ALA A 81 -11.88 -1.70 -6.35
C ALA A 81 -12.41 -2.80 -7.28
N ALA A 82 -12.07 -4.07 -7.03
CA ALA A 82 -12.65 -5.22 -7.72
C ALA A 82 -14.06 -5.58 -7.23
N GLY A 83 -14.60 -4.91 -6.21
CA GLY A 83 -15.93 -5.11 -5.66
C GLY A 83 -16.02 -6.15 -4.54
N VAL A 84 -14.88 -6.58 -3.98
CA VAL A 84 -14.87 -7.45 -2.80
C VAL A 84 -15.25 -6.63 -1.55
N PRO A 85 -16.29 -7.03 -0.80
CA PRO A 85 -16.66 -6.34 0.43
C PRO A 85 -15.52 -6.39 1.47
N LEU A 86 -15.31 -5.30 2.22
CA LEU A 86 -14.32 -5.26 3.30
C LEU A 86 -14.52 -6.38 4.33
N THR A 87 -15.77 -6.76 4.58
CA THR A 87 -16.11 -7.85 5.50
C THR A 87 -15.58 -9.22 5.07
N GLN A 88 -15.20 -9.39 3.79
CA GLN A 88 -14.59 -10.60 3.24
C GLN A 88 -13.06 -10.57 3.21
N LEU A 89 -12.43 -9.44 3.52
CA LEU A 89 -10.99 -9.33 3.65
C LEU A 89 -10.59 -9.62 5.11
N LYS A 90 -9.75 -10.64 5.30
CA LYS A 90 -9.23 -11.09 6.59
C LYS A 90 -7.72 -11.05 6.55
N PHE A 91 -7.18 -9.86 6.76
CA PHE A 91 -5.76 -9.60 6.61
C PHE A 91 -5.06 -9.53 7.96
N VAL A 92 -3.90 -10.19 8.05
CA VAL A 92 -3.04 -10.14 9.22
C VAL A 92 -1.65 -9.69 8.75
N ALA A 93 -1.10 -8.66 9.38
CA ALA A 93 0.25 -8.20 9.12
C ALA A 93 1.18 -8.59 10.27
N VAL A 94 2.26 -9.30 9.96
CA VAL A 94 3.27 -9.74 10.94
C VAL A 94 4.56 -9.00 10.66
N ALA A 95 4.94 -8.11 11.57
CA ALA A 95 6.20 -7.37 11.49
C ALA A 95 7.35 -8.16 12.12
N SER A 96 8.45 -8.27 11.38
CA SER A 96 9.69 -8.91 11.83
C SER A 96 10.90 -8.22 11.19
N GLY A 97 12.11 -8.50 11.71
CA GLY A 97 13.34 -7.88 11.23
C GLY A 97 13.26 -6.35 11.22
N ASP A 98 13.58 -5.74 10.09
CA ASP A 98 13.64 -4.28 9.95
C ASP A 98 12.27 -3.60 10.02
N ALA A 99 11.19 -4.36 9.88
CA ALA A 99 9.83 -3.84 10.02
C ALA A 99 9.37 -3.75 11.49
N THR A 100 10.13 -4.27 12.46
CA THR A 100 9.72 -4.30 13.89
C THR A 100 9.42 -2.91 14.48
N ALA A 101 9.99 -1.84 13.92
CA ALA A 101 9.67 -0.46 14.30
C ALA A 101 8.18 -0.11 14.12
N LEU A 102 7.42 -0.86 13.30
CA LEU A 102 5.98 -0.72 13.15
C LEU A 102 5.19 -1.00 14.44
N ALA A 103 5.78 -1.74 15.40
CA ALA A 103 5.14 -2.04 16.68
C ALA A 103 5.30 -0.90 17.71
N LEU A 104 6.12 0.11 17.42
CA LEU A 104 6.38 1.22 18.35
C LEU A 104 5.22 2.21 18.35
N ASP A 105 4.89 2.72 19.53
CA ASP A 105 4.08 3.94 19.64
C ASP A 105 4.89 5.18 19.23
N ASP A 106 4.25 6.35 19.24
CA ASP A 106 4.87 7.60 18.80
C ASP A 106 6.02 8.05 19.72
N ALA A 107 5.92 7.80 21.03
CA ALA A 107 6.95 8.21 22.00
C ALA A 107 8.23 7.38 21.83
N ALA A 108 8.08 6.05 21.74
CA ALA A 108 9.19 5.13 21.50
C ALA A 108 9.82 5.35 20.12
N TYR A 109 9.01 5.63 19.09
CA TYR A 109 9.52 5.93 17.75
C TYR A 109 10.33 7.23 17.73
N ARG A 110 9.84 8.30 18.38
CA ARG A 110 10.58 9.58 18.51
C ARG A 110 11.89 9.40 19.25
N SER A 111 11.89 8.65 20.36
CA SER A 111 13.12 8.38 21.11
C SER A 111 14.17 7.66 20.27
N ARG A 112 13.74 6.76 19.38
CA ARG A 112 14.64 5.97 18.54
C ARG A 112 15.12 6.68 17.28
N PHE A 113 14.25 7.45 16.63
CA PHE A 113 14.48 7.98 15.28
C PHE A 113 14.45 9.50 15.18
N ASN A 114 14.19 10.20 16.29
CA ASN A 114 14.10 11.66 16.35
C ASN A 114 13.09 12.26 15.35
N THR A 115 12.03 11.52 15.06
CA THR A 115 10.92 11.93 14.18
C THR A 115 9.61 11.31 14.67
N ALA A 116 8.48 11.92 14.35
CA ALA A 116 7.16 11.35 14.63
C ALA A 116 6.98 10.02 13.88
N ASN A 117 6.20 9.10 14.41
CA ASN A 117 5.95 7.82 13.76
C ASN A 117 5.02 8.01 12.54
N PRO A 118 5.53 7.88 11.30
CA PRO A 118 4.73 8.13 10.10
C PRO A 118 3.72 7.01 9.83
N ASN A 119 3.84 5.86 10.51
CA ASN A 119 3.04 4.67 10.25
C ASN A 119 1.69 4.70 10.98
N LEU A 120 1.56 5.47 12.06
CA LEU A 120 0.37 5.45 12.92
C LEU A 120 -0.92 5.81 12.18
N PRO A 121 -0.96 6.85 11.31
CA PRO A 121 -2.18 7.16 10.58
C PRO A 121 -2.61 6.03 9.64
N LEU A 122 -1.65 5.36 8.97
CA LEU A 122 -1.95 4.22 8.11
C LEU A 122 -2.42 2.99 8.91
N ILE A 123 -1.76 2.67 10.03
CA ILE A 123 -2.20 1.58 10.92
C ILE A 123 -3.63 1.82 11.41
N ALA A 124 -3.97 3.06 11.76
CA ALA A 124 -5.32 3.43 12.17
C ALA A 124 -6.33 3.27 11.04
N ALA A 125 -5.99 3.72 9.82
CA ALA A 125 -6.86 3.55 8.65
C ALA A 125 -7.12 2.09 8.31
N LEU A 126 -6.08 1.24 8.37
CA LEU A 126 -6.22 -0.21 8.15
C LEU A 126 -7.11 -0.85 9.22
N ARG A 127 -6.87 -0.55 10.51
CA ARG A 127 -7.70 -1.07 11.62
C ARG A 127 -9.17 -0.65 11.51
N HIS A 128 -9.44 0.54 10.98
CA HIS A 128 -10.80 1.00 10.75
C HIS A 128 -11.49 0.26 9.59
N ALA A 129 -10.73 -0.15 8.57
CA ALA A 129 -11.25 -0.88 7.42
C ALA A 129 -11.59 -2.36 7.74
N GLY A 130 -10.94 -2.95 8.76
CA GLY A 130 -11.19 -4.31 9.25
C GLY A 130 -9.98 -5.22 9.15
#